data_AF-A0A7S2ECI3-F1
#
_entry.id   AF-A0A7S2ECI3-F1
#
_cell.length_a   1.000
_cell.length_b   1.000
_cell.length_c   1.000
_cell.angle_alpha   90.00
_cell.angle_beta   90.00
_cell.angle_gamma   90.00
#
_symmetry.space_group_name_H-M   'P 1'
#
loop_
_entity.id
_entity.type
_entity.pdbx_description
1 polymer ?
#
loop_
_entity_poly.entity_id
_entity_poly.type
_entity_poly.pdbx_seq_one_letter_code
_entity_poly.pdbx_strand_id
1 'polypeptide(L)'
;MIAINEQNAGHYGREYIIAKYFGKDYLQTIEKAADEELLALGRCCVVVCGGDGEVSTQELDYIVGLLAQMGASPRALDSIQAFAKYGAEEEKDLDGLVKELGAINVKCALWHAVCAAAVDGLHDDEIESFRTIGSKLGVMNSTLTEMEALFQKKQEAFFSRMATFFPEEEDPAKKVAEKPLEDDSKALHLGDSTNFAGRPKSSSLVMDGFDEKKKRLSCMSYFFRTELNMESVPPARAYPAFFTTILALVGGGEINQQEQMAFVYRLCADYGYEDYGWINKLVNDPQPKMTPLEVKETLLTHQCPFAAYNAISISSADGDLTEKELDYIQFLFSETHVDKKQVEDLLMVYKEEMALADEISAFLSSNT
;
A
#
# COMPACT_ATOMS: atom_id res chain seq x y z
N MET A 1 -21.07 -19.50 -8.35
CA MET A 1 -20.20 -19.28 -7.18
C MET A 1 -18.93 -20.09 -7.39
N ILE A 2 -17.80 -19.43 -7.62
CA ILE A 2 -16.48 -20.07 -7.57
C ILE A 2 -16.14 -20.23 -6.09
N ALA A 3 -15.92 -21.45 -5.63
CA ALA A 3 -15.41 -21.68 -4.27
C ALA A 3 -13.96 -21.17 -4.24
N ILE A 4 -13.71 -20.10 -3.50
CA ILE A 4 -12.36 -19.54 -3.33
C ILE A 4 -11.71 -20.31 -2.18
N ASN A 5 -10.63 -21.05 -2.49
CA ASN A 5 -9.78 -21.71 -1.52
C ASN A 5 -8.49 -20.89 -1.31
N GLU A 6 -7.64 -21.30 -0.36
CA GLU A 6 -6.37 -20.65 -0.04
C GLU A 6 -5.47 -20.42 -1.27
N GLN A 7 -5.42 -21.39 -2.19
CA GLN A 7 -4.65 -21.26 -3.43
C GLN A 7 -5.19 -20.15 -4.35
N ASN A 8 -6.51 -20.05 -4.50
CA ASN A 8 -7.13 -19.07 -5.38
C ASN A 8 -7.18 -17.67 -4.75
N ALA A 9 -7.32 -17.56 -3.42
CA ALA A 9 -7.32 -16.28 -2.72
C ALA A 9 -5.96 -15.56 -2.81
N GLY A 10 -4.86 -16.30 -2.65
CA GLY A 10 -3.51 -15.75 -2.83
C GLY A 10 -3.25 -15.31 -4.27
N HIS A 11 -3.77 -16.04 -5.26
CA HIS A 11 -3.71 -15.64 -6.66
C HIS A 11 -4.48 -14.34 -6.91
N TYR A 12 -5.73 -14.22 -6.45
CA TYR A 12 -6.51 -12.99 -6.62
C TYR A 12 -5.83 -11.78 -5.97
N GLY A 13 -5.34 -11.90 -4.72
CA GLY A 13 -4.58 -10.84 -4.03
C GLY A 13 -3.43 -10.34 -4.88
N ARG A 14 -2.56 -11.27 -5.29
CA ARG A 14 -1.43 -11.00 -6.18
C ARG A 14 -1.86 -10.30 -7.48
N GLU A 15 -2.95 -10.74 -8.11
CA GLU A 15 -3.44 -10.11 -9.33
C GLU A 15 -3.81 -8.63 -9.16
N TYR A 16 -4.45 -8.28 -8.04
CA TYR A 16 -4.85 -6.90 -7.77
C TYR A 16 -3.66 -5.98 -7.56
N ILE A 17 -2.72 -6.41 -6.73
CA ILE A 17 -1.51 -5.63 -6.47
C ILE A 17 -0.77 -5.42 -7.77
N ILE A 18 -0.59 -6.49 -8.56
CA ILE A 18 0.10 -6.34 -9.83
C ILE A 18 -0.69 -5.39 -10.73
N ALA A 19 -2.01 -5.54 -10.84
CA ALA A 19 -2.82 -4.63 -11.64
C ALA A 19 -2.78 -3.17 -11.14
N LYS A 20 -2.75 -2.94 -9.82
CA LYS A 20 -2.73 -1.62 -9.18
C LYS A 20 -1.38 -0.92 -9.33
N TYR A 21 -0.29 -1.65 -9.13
CA TYR A 21 1.06 -1.10 -9.09
C TYR A 21 1.82 -1.17 -10.42
N PHE A 22 1.43 -2.11 -11.30
CA PHE A 22 2.11 -2.41 -12.56
C PHE A 22 1.20 -2.17 -13.76
N GLY A 23 -0.12 -2.08 -13.55
CA GLY A 23 -1.11 -2.07 -14.61
C GLY A 23 -1.68 -3.45 -14.92
N LYS A 24 -2.93 -3.49 -15.38
CA LYS A 24 -3.61 -4.75 -15.76
C LYS A 24 -2.87 -5.50 -16.86
N ASP A 25 -2.24 -4.78 -17.78
CA ASP A 25 -1.49 -5.37 -18.90
C ASP A 25 -0.19 -6.05 -18.44
N TYR A 26 0.31 -5.69 -17.26
CA TYR A 26 1.53 -6.24 -16.68
C TYR A 26 1.30 -7.46 -15.79
N LEU A 27 0.04 -7.75 -15.47
CA LEU A 27 -0.33 -8.90 -14.66
C LEU A 27 0.22 -10.20 -15.22
N GLN A 28 -0.03 -10.44 -16.51
CA GLN A 28 0.42 -11.65 -17.19
C GLN A 28 1.94 -11.77 -17.26
N THR A 29 2.65 -10.64 -17.19
CA THR A 29 4.11 -10.56 -17.20
C THR A 29 4.66 -11.02 -15.85
N ILE A 30 4.18 -10.45 -14.74
CA ILE A 30 4.66 -10.79 -13.39
C ILE A 30 4.22 -12.21 -12.98
N GLU A 31 3.04 -12.67 -13.38
CA GLU A 31 2.60 -14.03 -13.07
C GLU A 31 3.50 -15.10 -13.66
N LYS A 32 4.12 -14.80 -14.81
CA LYS A 32 5.06 -15.68 -15.49
C LYS A 32 6.51 -15.40 -15.11
N ALA A 33 6.75 -14.33 -14.33
CA ALA A 33 8.09 -13.95 -13.95
C ALA A 33 8.72 -15.04 -13.08
N ALA A 34 9.87 -15.54 -13.50
CA ALA A 34 10.66 -16.48 -12.74
C ALA A 34 11.33 -15.79 -11.54
N ASP A 35 11.76 -16.58 -10.55
CA ASP A 35 12.49 -16.05 -9.40
C ASP A 35 13.73 -15.26 -9.82
N GLU A 36 14.39 -15.64 -10.93
CA GLU A 36 15.54 -14.94 -11.48
C GLU A 36 15.20 -13.53 -11.97
N GLU A 37 14.03 -13.34 -12.58
CA GLU A 37 13.56 -12.03 -13.06
C GLU A 37 13.18 -11.14 -11.89
N LEU A 38 12.51 -11.70 -10.87
CA LEU A 38 12.21 -11.01 -9.62
C LEU A 38 13.49 -10.65 -8.85
N LEU A 39 14.51 -11.50 -8.88
CA LEU A 39 15.81 -11.23 -8.30
C LEU A 39 16.55 -10.10 -9.05
N ALA A 40 16.45 -10.05 -10.38
CA ALA A 40 16.98 -8.95 -11.18
C ALA A 40 16.27 -7.63 -10.87
N LEU A 41 14.95 -7.64 -10.72
CA LEU A 41 14.19 -6.48 -10.26
C LEU A 41 14.67 -6.00 -8.88
N GLY A 42 14.80 -6.91 -7.92
CA GLY A 42 15.28 -6.58 -6.58
C GLY A 42 16.68 -5.98 -6.58
N ARG A 43 17.61 -6.54 -7.36
CA ARG A 43 18.95 -5.99 -7.52
C ARG A 43 18.94 -4.60 -8.14
N CYS A 44 18.10 -4.37 -9.16
CA CYS A 44 17.91 -3.04 -9.74
C CYS A 44 17.48 -2.03 -8.67
N CYS A 45 16.51 -2.39 -7.82
CA CYS A 45 16.06 -1.53 -6.72
C CYS A 45 17.21 -1.24 -5.73
N VAL A 46 17.91 -2.28 -5.28
CA VAL A 46 19.04 -2.16 -4.33
C VAL A 46 20.14 -1.24 -4.86
N VAL A 47 20.50 -1.36 -6.15
CA VAL A 47 21.56 -0.54 -6.76
C VAL A 47 21.16 0.93 -6.83
N VAL A 48 19.90 1.24 -7.11
CA VAL A 48 19.41 2.63 -7.13
C VAL A 48 19.35 3.20 -5.72
N CYS A 49 18.78 2.46 -4.76
CA CYS A 49 18.68 2.84 -3.35
C CYS A 49 20.06 3.12 -2.75
N GLY A 50 21.03 2.23 -2.96
CA GLY A 50 22.41 2.38 -2.46
C GLY A 50 23.23 3.47 -3.16
N GLY A 51 22.59 4.39 -3.88
CA GLY A 51 23.25 5.52 -4.56
C GLY A 51 23.97 6.47 -3.62
N ASP A 52 23.47 6.60 -2.39
CA ASP A 52 24.06 7.40 -1.30
C ASP A 52 25.14 6.64 -0.50
N GLY A 53 25.38 5.37 -0.85
CA GLY A 53 26.38 4.49 -0.25
C GLY A 53 25.85 3.43 0.72
N GLU A 54 24.58 3.47 1.13
CA GLU A 54 24.00 2.43 2.00
C GLU A 54 22.51 2.23 1.74
N VAL A 55 22.07 0.98 1.52
CA VAL A 55 20.63 0.68 1.51
C VAL A 55 20.11 0.66 2.93
N SER A 56 19.19 1.57 3.21
CA SER A 56 18.47 1.69 4.47
C SER A 56 17.66 0.43 4.78
N THR A 57 17.41 0.18 6.07
CA THR A 57 16.52 -0.93 6.48
C THR A 57 15.11 -0.76 5.94
N GLN A 58 14.65 0.49 5.79
CA GLN A 58 13.30 0.79 5.31
C GLN A 58 13.17 0.50 3.82
N GLU A 59 14.17 0.89 3.03
CA GLU A 59 14.25 0.57 1.60
C GLU A 59 14.35 -0.94 1.38
N LEU A 60 15.20 -1.63 2.15
CA LEU A 60 15.32 -3.08 2.05
C LEU A 60 14.01 -3.80 2.41
N ASP A 61 13.33 -3.38 3.48
CA ASP A 61 12.02 -3.93 3.86
C ASP A 61 10.98 -3.68 2.76
N TYR A 62 11.02 -2.51 2.11
CA TYR A 62 10.18 -2.21 0.95
C TYR A 62 10.46 -3.17 -0.20
N ILE A 63 11.72 -3.34 -0.61
CA ILE A 63 12.12 -4.19 -1.73
C ILE A 63 11.73 -5.65 -1.45
N VAL A 64 12.04 -6.16 -0.26
CA VAL A 64 11.71 -7.54 0.14
C VAL A 64 10.19 -7.75 0.16
N GLY A 65 9.43 -6.78 0.69
CA GLY A 65 7.97 -6.86 0.71
C GLY A 65 7.36 -6.80 -0.68
N LEU A 66 7.86 -5.95 -1.57
CA LEU A 66 7.47 -5.88 -2.98
C LEU A 66 7.65 -7.23 -3.68
N LEU A 67 8.84 -7.82 -3.57
CA LEU A 67 9.15 -9.11 -4.21
C LEU A 67 8.34 -10.26 -3.60
N ALA A 68 8.16 -10.25 -2.28
CA ALA A 68 7.34 -11.23 -1.59
C ALA A 68 5.88 -11.19 -2.10
N GLN A 69 5.36 -9.98 -2.31
CA GLN A 69 4.03 -9.72 -2.83
C GLN A 69 3.90 -10.13 -4.31
N MET A 70 4.97 -9.98 -5.10
CA MET A 70 5.08 -10.54 -6.45
C MET A 70 5.22 -12.05 -6.48
N GLY A 71 5.36 -12.72 -5.33
CA GLY A 71 5.44 -14.17 -5.26
C GLY A 71 6.85 -14.75 -5.27
N ALA A 72 7.90 -13.94 -5.14
CA ALA A 72 9.28 -14.43 -5.06
C ALA A 72 9.43 -15.50 -3.96
N SER A 73 10.22 -16.54 -4.24
CA SER A 73 10.46 -17.58 -3.24
C SER A 73 11.25 -17.07 -2.04
N PRO A 74 11.14 -17.72 -0.86
CA PRO A 74 11.97 -17.41 0.31
C PRO A 74 13.47 -17.34 -0.01
N ARG A 75 13.96 -18.20 -0.92
CA ARG A 75 15.36 -18.22 -1.37
C ARG A 75 15.73 -16.96 -2.16
N ALA A 76 14.86 -16.48 -3.04
CA ALA A 76 15.09 -15.24 -3.77
C ALA A 76 15.15 -14.04 -2.82
N LEU A 77 14.28 -14.00 -1.80
CA LEU A 77 14.26 -12.95 -0.77
C LEU A 77 15.54 -12.94 0.08
N ASP A 78 15.99 -14.11 0.55
CA ASP A 78 17.28 -14.26 1.24
C ASP A 78 18.46 -13.76 0.37
N SER A 79 18.40 -14.03 -0.93
CA SER A 79 19.45 -13.60 -1.88
C SER A 79 19.50 -12.09 -2.04
N ILE A 80 18.34 -11.41 -2.06
CA ILE A 80 18.28 -9.94 -2.08
C ILE A 80 18.84 -9.33 -0.80
N GLN A 81 18.50 -9.88 0.37
CA GLN A 81 19.05 -9.39 1.63
C GLN A 81 20.58 -9.53 1.69
N ALA A 82 21.11 -10.65 1.21
CA ALA A 82 22.55 -10.84 1.10
C ALA A 82 23.19 -9.87 0.10
N PHE A 83 22.54 -9.62 -1.03
CA PHE A 83 23.03 -8.69 -2.05
C PHE A 83 23.04 -7.24 -1.56
N ALA A 84 21.97 -6.76 -0.90
CA ALA A 84 21.92 -5.42 -0.33
C ALA A 84 23.06 -5.17 0.68
N LYS A 85 23.45 -6.20 1.43
CA LYS A 85 24.49 -6.10 2.45
C LYS A 85 25.92 -6.16 1.92
N TYR A 86 26.16 -6.90 0.84
CA TYR A 86 27.53 -7.22 0.40
C TYR A 86 27.82 -6.96 -1.08
N GLY A 87 26.80 -6.78 -1.92
CA GLY A 87 26.92 -6.81 -3.38
C GLY A 87 26.46 -5.55 -4.10
N ALA A 88 25.79 -4.61 -3.42
CA ALA A 88 25.25 -3.39 -4.04
C ALA A 88 26.32 -2.55 -4.75
N GLU A 89 27.49 -2.36 -4.13
CA GLU A 89 28.62 -1.62 -4.75
C GLU A 89 29.34 -2.40 -5.89
N GLU A 90 29.12 -3.72 -5.98
CA GLU A 90 29.84 -4.60 -6.90
C GLU A 90 29.08 -4.89 -8.20
N GLU A 91 27.79 -4.53 -8.29
CA GLU A 91 26.96 -4.77 -9.48
C GLU A 91 27.39 -3.86 -10.64
N LYS A 92 28.41 -4.33 -11.35
CA LYS A 92 29.04 -3.64 -12.48
C LYS A 92 28.52 -4.13 -13.83
N ASP A 93 27.75 -5.22 -13.86
CA ASP A 93 27.21 -5.82 -15.08
C ASP A 93 25.74 -5.46 -15.29
N LEU A 94 25.49 -4.17 -15.53
CA LEU A 94 24.14 -3.69 -15.86
C LEU A 94 23.61 -4.29 -17.16
N ASP A 95 24.47 -4.66 -18.11
CA ASP A 95 24.08 -5.36 -19.34
C ASP A 95 23.57 -6.78 -19.04
N GLY A 96 24.17 -7.47 -18.06
CA GLY A 96 23.68 -8.71 -17.49
C GLY A 96 22.32 -8.53 -16.82
N LEU A 97 22.18 -7.48 -15.99
CA LEU A 97 20.94 -7.15 -15.30
C LEU A 97 19.75 -6.95 -16.27
N VAL A 98 19.94 -6.20 -17.37
CA VAL A 98 18.88 -6.01 -18.40
C VAL A 98 18.41 -7.34 -18.98
N LYS A 99 19.33 -8.28 -19.24
CA LYS A 99 18.98 -9.58 -19.80
C LYS A 99 18.22 -10.45 -18.79
N GLU A 100 18.59 -10.36 -17.52
CA GLU A 100 17.98 -11.13 -16.43
C GLU A 100 16.61 -10.61 -16.02
N LEU A 101 16.32 -9.32 -16.25
CA LEU A 101 14.97 -8.78 -16.06
C LEU A 101 13.92 -9.45 -16.96
N GLY A 102 14.33 -9.95 -18.13
CA GLY A 102 13.51 -10.79 -19.00
C GLY A 102 12.17 -10.16 -19.40
N ALA A 103 11.07 -10.71 -18.88
CA ALA A 103 9.72 -10.22 -19.11
C ALA A 103 9.45 -8.88 -18.39
N ILE A 104 10.13 -8.62 -17.26
CA ILE A 104 10.07 -7.34 -16.57
C ILE A 104 10.88 -6.33 -17.40
N ASN A 105 10.23 -5.30 -17.90
CA ASN A 105 10.90 -4.26 -18.65
C ASN A 105 11.67 -3.32 -17.71
N VAL A 106 12.70 -2.67 -18.26
CA VAL A 106 13.59 -1.76 -17.53
C VAL A 106 12.85 -0.60 -16.88
N LYS A 107 11.82 -0.03 -17.52
CA LYS A 107 11.05 1.09 -16.96
C LYS A 107 10.30 0.69 -15.71
N CYS A 108 9.71 -0.50 -15.70
CA CYS A 108 9.07 -1.07 -14.52
C CYS A 108 10.09 -1.25 -13.40
N ALA A 109 11.26 -1.83 -13.69
CA ALA A 109 12.31 -1.99 -12.69
C ALA A 109 12.75 -0.65 -12.07
N LEU A 110 12.97 0.36 -12.90
CA LEU A 110 13.34 1.72 -12.46
C LEU A 110 12.22 2.42 -11.67
N TRP A 111 10.95 2.23 -12.04
CA TRP A 111 9.82 2.78 -11.31
C TRP A 111 9.73 2.24 -9.88
N HIS A 112 9.93 0.95 -9.71
CA HIS A 112 9.96 0.35 -8.37
C HIS A 112 11.20 0.75 -7.59
N ALA A 113 12.33 0.92 -8.28
CA ALA A 113 13.58 1.38 -7.67
C ALA A 113 13.43 2.79 -7.08
N VAL A 114 12.85 3.76 -7.82
CA VAL A 114 12.63 5.12 -7.29
C VAL A 114 11.57 5.13 -6.17
N CYS A 115 10.55 4.27 -6.25
CA CYS A 115 9.58 4.12 -5.16
C CYS A 115 10.22 3.54 -3.88
N ALA A 116 11.17 2.62 -4.04
CA ALA A 116 11.90 2.03 -2.91
C ALA A 116 12.81 3.07 -2.25
N ALA A 117 13.60 3.80 -3.05
CA ALA A 117 14.50 4.84 -2.55
C ALA A 117 13.76 5.94 -1.78
N ALA A 118 12.55 6.27 -2.22
CA ALA A 118 11.78 7.32 -1.56
C ALA A 118 11.11 6.92 -0.24
N VAL A 119 11.20 5.66 0.21
CA VAL A 119 10.39 5.16 1.34
C VAL A 119 10.73 5.83 2.67
N ASP A 120 11.98 6.26 2.85
CA ASP A 120 12.45 7.03 4.00
C ASP A 120 12.89 8.46 3.64
N GLY A 121 12.55 8.88 2.42
CA GLY A 121 12.74 10.23 1.91
C GLY A 121 13.75 10.26 0.77
N LEU A 122 13.29 10.64 -0.43
CA LEU A 122 14.13 10.64 -1.62
C LEU A 122 15.22 11.73 -1.56
N HIS A 123 16.49 11.32 -1.58
CA HIS A 123 17.66 12.19 -1.53
C HIS A 123 18.20 12.55 -2.93
N ASP A 124 18.93 13.67 -3.05
CA ASP A 124 19.50 14.12 -4.33
C ASP A 124 20.46 13.08 -4.94
N ASP A 125 21.24 12.39 -4.10
CA ASP A 125 22.19 11.35 -4.52
C ASP A 125 21.48 10.10 -5.07
N GLU A 126 20.34 9.71 -4.49
CA GLU A 126 19.50 8.61 -4.98
C GLU A 126 18.84 8.97 -6.32
N ILE A 127 18.44 10.24 -6.51
CA ILE A 127 17.93 10.74 -7.79
C ILE A 127 19.04 10.68 -8.85
N GLU A 128 20.26 11.09 -8.51
CA GLU A 128 21.41 10.99 -9.41
C GLU A 128 21.74 9.52 -9.75
N SER A 129 21.68 8.63 -8.76
CA SER A 129 21.84 7.18 -8.94
C SER A 129 20.76 6.63 -9.87
N PHE A 130 19.48 6.92 -9.62
CA PHE A 130 18.35 6.55 -10.47
C PHE A 130 18.57 6.99 -11.92
N ARG A 131 18.96 8.26 -12.15
CA ARG A 131 19.23 8.77 -13.49
C ARG A 131 20.41 8.10 -14.16
N THR A 132 21.48 7.85 -13.40
CA THR A 132 22.70 7.21 -13.87
C THR A 132 22.44 5.76 -14.27
N ILE A 133 21.78 4.99 -13.40
CA ILE A 133 21.41 3.61 -13.68
C ILE A 133 20.42 3.55 -14.83
N GLY A 134 19.37 4.38 -14.83
CA GLY A 134 18.41 4.45 -15.93
C GLY A 134 19.06 4.72 -17.28
N SER A 135 19.99 5.68 -17.34
CA SER A 135 20.77 5.97 -18.56
C SER A 135 21.62 4.78 -19.01
N LYS A 136 22.28 4.10 -18.07
CA LYS A 136 23.09 2.91 -18.38
C LYS A 136 22.26 1.71 -18.85
N LEU A 137 21.03 1.59 -18.35
CA LEU A 137 20.05 0.59 -18.82
C LEU A 137 19.37 1.00 -20.14
N GLY A 138 19.79 2.11 -20.76
CA GLY A 138 19.34 2.56 -22.07
C GLY A 138 18.06 3.39 -22.08
N VAL A 139 17.58 3.85 -20.92
CA VAL A 139 16.39 4.71 -20.83
C VAL A 139 16.77 6.16 -21.12
N MET A 140 16.00 6.82 -21.99
CA MET A 140 16.22 8.23 -22.33
C MET A 140 15.98 9.14 -21.12
N ASN A 141 16.79 10.20 -20.98
CA ASN A 141 16.63 11.20 -19.91
C ASN A 141 15.22 11.83 -19.87
N SER A 142 14.58 12.02 -21.03
CA SER A 142 13.20 12.52 -21.09
C SER A 142 12.21 11.57 -20.42
N THR A 143 12.40 10.26 -20.61
CA THR A 143 11.57 9.22 -19.98
C THR A 143 11.84 9.13 -18.48
N LEU A 144 13.10 9.28 -18.05
CA LEU A 144 13.43 9.35 -16.61
C LEU A 144 12.80 10.58 -15.95
N THR A 145 12.83 11.73 -16.63
CA THR A 145 12.18 12.96 -16.15
C THR A 145 10.66 12.81 -16.04
N GLU A 146 10.03 12.15 -17.02
CA GLU A 146 8.60 11.85 -16.98
C GLU A 146 8.27 10.89 -15.82
N MET A 147 9.11 9.88 -15.58
CA MET A 147 8.97 8.95 -14.46
C MET A 147 9.05 9.67 -13.11
N GLU A 148 10.00 10.60 -12.94
CA GLU A 148 10.12 11.43 -11.73
C GLU A 148 8.87 12.29 -11.51
N ALA A 149 8.33 12.90 -12.57
CA ALA A 149 7.11 13.71 -12.49
C ALA A 149 5.88 12.86 -12.09
N LEU A 150 5.74 11.65 -12.65
CA LEU A 150 4.69 10.71 -12.25
C LEU A 150 4.86 10.26 -10.79
N PHE A 151 6.10 10.04 -10.37
CA PHE A 151 6.41 9.67 -9.00
C PHE A 151 6.04 10.79 -8.00
N GLN A 152 6.32 12.05 -8.34
CA GLN A 152 5.90 13.21 -7.54
C GLN A 152 4.38 13.31 -7.42
N LYS A 153 3.64 13.19 -8.54
CA LYS A 153 2.17 13.12 -8.53
C LYS A 153 1.65 12.01 -7.61
N LYS A 154 2.31 10.84 -7.62
CA LYS A 154 1.94 9.69 -6.76
C LYS A 154 2.14 10.01 -5.28
N GLN A 155 3.24 10.67 -4.92
CA GLN A 155 3.46 11.11 -3.54
C GLN A 155 2.41 12.15 -3.11
N GLU A 156 2.12 13.14 -3.97
CA GLU A 156 1.09 14.16 -3.69
C GLU A 156 -0.29 13.53 -3.47
N ALA A 157 -0.69 12.59 -4.31
CA ALA A 157 -1.96 11.85 -4.17
C ALA A 157 -1.99 11.05 -2.86
N PHE A 158 -0.89 10.36 -2.51
CA PHE A 158 -0.78 9.64 -1.25
C PHE A 158 -0.90 10.57 -0.03
N PHE A 159 -0.20 11.72 -0.02
CA PHE A 159 -0.30 12.68 1.08
C PHE A 159 -1.68 13.33 1.16
N SER A 160 -2.33 13.61 0.03
CA SER A 160 -3.73 14.07 -0.03
C SER A 160 -4.69 13.07 0.61
N ARG A 161 -4.50 11.78 0.31
CA ARG A 161 -5.25 10.69 0.96
C ARG A 161 -5.01 10.63 2.45
N MET A 162 -3.75 10.67 2.89
CA MET A 162 -3.39 10.62 4.32
C MET A 162 -3.97 11.82 5.09
N ALA A 163 -3.96 13.02 4.50
CA ALA A 163 -4.58 14.21 5.09
C ALA A 163 -6.10 14.07 5.22
N THR A 164 -6.74 13.36 4.30
CA THR A 164 -8.18 13.05 4.39
C THR A 164 -8.47 11.96 5.44
N PHE A 165 -7.56 11.00 5.63
CA PHE A 165 -7.70 9.97 6.66
C PHE A 165 -7.47 10.49 8.07
N PHE A 166 -6.47 11.34 8.22
CA PHE A 166 -6.01 11.86 9.49
C PHE A 166 -5.96 13.39 9.41
N PRO A 167 -7.13 14.06 9.32
CA PRO A 167 -7.16 15.51 9.37
C PRO A 167 -6.52 15.93 10.69
N GLU A 168 -5.57 16.88 10.63
CA GLU A 168 -4.98 17.45 11.84
C GLU A 168 -6.15 17.87 12.75
N GLU A 169 -6.20 17.32 13.97
CA GLU A 169 -7.19 17.78 14.94
C GLU A 169 -6.96 19.28 15.12
N GLU A 170 -7.98 20.10 14.82
CA GLU A 170 -7.96 21.50 15.23
C GLU A 170 -7.68 21.54 16.72
N ASP A 171 -6.47 21.96 17.09
CA ASP A 171 -6.04 22.10 18.48
C ASP A 171 -7.20 22.69 19.31
N PRO A 172 -7.75 21.95 20.28
CA PRO A 172 -8.86 22.42 21.08
C PRO A 172 -8.52 23.73 21.82
N ALA A 173 -7.24 24.05 22.03
CA ALA A 173 -6.80 25.34 22.56
C ALA A 173 -7.10 26.52 21.61
N LYS A 174 -7.12 26.31 20.29
CA LYS A 174 -7.54 27.33 19.31
C LYS A 174 -9.05 27.58 19.32
N LYS A 175 -9.88 26.56 19.63
CA LYS A 175 -11.34 26.72 19.80
C LYS A 175 -11.75 27.45 21.08
N VAL A 176 -10.93 27.41 22.13
CA VAL A 176 -11.21 28.13 23.40
C VAL A 176 -10.81 29.61 23.32
N ALA A 177 -9.92 29.99 22.40
CA ALA A 177 -9.44 31.37 22.24
C ALA A 177 -10.50 32.37 21.72
N GLU A 178 -11.70 31.91 21.31
CA GLU A 178 -12.80 32.78 20.87
C GLU A 178 -13.88 33.04 21.95
N LYS A 179 -13.70 32.56 23.19
CA LYS A 179 -14.55 32.98 24.31
C LYS A 179 -13.76 33.91 25.26
N PRO A 180 -14.33 35.05 25.68
CA PRO A 180 -13.69 35.88 26.71
C PRO A 180 -13.55 35.04 27.98
N LEU A 181 -12.30 34.86 28.42
CA LEU A 181 -11.94 34.15 29.64
C LEU A 181 -12.57 34.86 30.85
N GLU A 182 -13.54 34.20 31.48
CA GLU A 182 -13.77 34.39 32.91
C GLU A 182 -12.76 33.52 33.68
N ASP A 183 -12.12 34.22 34.61
CA ASP A 183 -11.02 33.83 35.47
C ASP A 183 -11.43 32.69 36.40
N ASP A 184 -10.72 31.56 36.36
CA ASP A 184 -10.45 30.78 37.57
C ASP A 184 -9.32 29.77 37.35
N SER A 185 -8.16 30.16 37.87
CA SER A 185 -6.92 29.39 37.90
C SER A 185 -7.04 28.11 38.73
N LYS A 186 -6.95 26.95 38.08
CA LYS A 186 -6.36 25.73 38.67
C LYS A 186 -5.52 24.99 37.64
N ALA A 187 -4.21 25.21 37.72
CA ALA A 187 -3.21 24.50 36.94
C ALA A 187 -3.17 23.02 37.36
N LEU A 188 -3.51 22.13 36.42
CA LEU A 188 -3.14 20.72 36.45
C LEU A 188 -2.01 20.54 35.44
N HIS A 189 -0.86 20.07 35.91
CA HIS A 189 0.27 19.71 35.04
C HIS A 189 -0.13 18.58 34.09
N LEU A 190 -0.30 18.91 32.80
CA LEU A 190 -0.28 17.96 31.70
C LEU A 190 1.19 17.74 31.32
N GLY A 191 1.63 16.48 31.38
CA GLY A 191 2.97 16.07 31.00
C GLY A 191 3.21 16.23 29.50
N ASP A 192 4.44 16.60 29.18
CA ASP A 192 4.97 16.79 27.83
C ASP A 192 4.63 15.61 26.89
N SER A 193 3.83 15.89 25.87
CA SER A 193 3.53 15.00 24.76
C SER A 193 4.61 15.10 23.67
N THR A 194 5.84 14.74 24.02
CA THR A 194 6.93 14.53 23.05
C THR A 194 7.78 13.35 23.51
N ASN A 195 7.27 12.12 23.36
CA ASN A 195 8.06 10.89 23.50
C ASN A 195 7.39 9.73 22.75
N PHE A 196 7.34 9.80 21.41
CA PHE A 196 7.27 8.62 20.55
C PHE A 196 8.66 8.42 19.92
N ALA A 197 9.65 8.13 20.76
CA ALA A 197 11.00 7.77 20.32
C ALA A 197 11.51 6.60 21.17
N GLY A 198 10.84 5.46 21.05
CA GLY A 198 11.33 4.17 21.52
C GLY A 198 11.91 3.39 20.35
N ARG A 199 13.11 3.74 19.87
CA ARG A 199 13.83 2.90 18.90
C ARG A 199 14.09 1.52 19.54
N PRO A 200 13.65 0.41 18.94
CA PRO A 200 14.20 -0.89 19.30
C PRO A 200 15.68 -0.86 18.92
N LYS A 201 16.56 -1.19 19.86
CA LYS A 201 17.97 -1.43 19.57
C LYS A 201 18.04 -2.54 18.53
N SER A 202 18.77 -2.29 17.44
CA SER A 202 19.04 -3.26 16.39
C SER A 202 19.56 -4.55 17.01
N SER A 203 18.71 -5.57 17.07
CA SER A 203 19.18 -6.91 17.35
C SER A 203 19.93 -7.37 16.11
N SER A 204 21.19 -7.76 16.28
CA SER A 204 21.96 -8.45 15.25
C SER A 204 21.10 -9.54 14.61
N LEU A 205 20.70 -9.32 13.34
CA LEU A 205 20.02 -10.30 12.50
C LEU A 205 20.96 -11.49 12.34
N VAL A 206 20.77 -12.50 13.19
CA VAL A 206 21.20 -13.86 12.90
C VAL A 206 20.34 -14.30 11.72
N MET A 207 20.98 -14.69 10.62
CA MET A 207 20.34 -15.12 9.36
C MET A 207 19.63 -16.47 9.58
N ASP A 208 18.58 -16.47 10.41
CA ASP A 208 17.55 -17.49 10.32
C ASP A 208 16.93 -17.31 8.94
N GLY A 209 16.96 -18.33 8.09
CA GLY A 209 16.47 -18.24 6.71
C GLY A 209 15.05 -17.68 6.62
N PHE A 210 14.70 -17.12 5.47
CA PHE A 210 13.33 -16.71 5.18
C PHE A 210 12.42 -17.94 5.19
N ASP A 211 11.33 -17.88 5.95
CA ASP A 211 10.23 -18.84 5.91
C ASP A 211 8.95 -18.15 5.39
N GLU A 212 7.91 -18.93 5.10
CA GLU A 212 6.64 -18.38 4.60
C GLU A 212 6.01 -17.37 5.58
N LYS A 213 6.27 -17.49 6.88
CA LYS A 213 5.76 -16.57 7.89
C LYS A 213 6.47 -15.22 7.81
N LYS A 214 7.80 -15.19 7.65
CA LYS A 214 8.58 -13.96 7.43
C LYS A 214 8.20 -13.30 6.12
N LYS A 215 8.07 -14.08 5.03
CA LYS A 215 7.56 -13.60 3.73
C LYS A 215 6.24 -12.86 3.88
N ARG A 216 5.30 -13.47 4.59
CA ARG A 216 4.00 -12.88 4.83
C ARG A 216 4.07 -11.59 5.65
N LEU A 217 4.88 -11.58 6.71
CA LEU A 217 5.07 -10.39 7.51
C LEU A 217 5.69 -9.25 6.68
N SER A 218 6.65 -9.54 5.80
CA SER A 218 7.21 -8.55 4.87
C SER A 218 6.17 -8.01 3.90
N CYS A 219 5.30 -8.86 3.33
CA CYS A 219 4.17 -8.38 2.50
C CYS A 219 3.26 -7.41 3.27
N MET A 220 2.88 -7.77 4.50
CA MET A 220 2.02 -6.94 5.34
C MET A 220 2.72 -5.62 5.68
N SER A 221 3.97 -5.67 6.15
CA SER A 221 4.73 -4.47 6.50
C SER A 221 4.87 -3.52 5.31
N TYR A 222 5.13 -4.06 4.12
CA TYR A 222 5.12 -3.28 2.88
C TYR A 222 3.76 -2.62 2.67
N PHE A 223 2.68 -3.39 2.64
CA PHE A 223 1.33 -2.87 2.42
C PHE A 223 0.95 -1.77 3.43
N PHE A 224 1.12 -2.02 4.73
CA PHE A 224 0.77 -1.07 5.79
C PHE A 224 1.58 0.22 5.71
N ARG A 225 2.85 0.13 5.30
CA ARG A 225 3.70 1.31 5.12
C ARG A 225 3.30 2.08 3.86
N THR A 226 3.17 1.41 2.72
CA THR A 226 2.94 2.08 1.43
C THR A 226 1.52 2.56 1.24
N GLU A 227 0.53 1.92 1.86
CA GLU A 227 -0.87 2.31 1.71
C GLU A 227 -1.36 3.19 2.87
N LEU A 228 -0.83 3.00 4.08
CA LEU A 228 -1.39 3.60 5.29
C LEU A 228 -0.38 4.39 6.12
N ASN A 229 0.85 4.52 5.65
CA ASN A 229 1.93 5.17 6.39
C ASN A 229 2.11 4.60 7.82
N MET A 230 1.85 3.30 8.00
CA MET A 230 1.92 2.65 9.30
C MET A 230 3.27 1.94 9.47
N GLU A 231 3.98 2.26 10.55
CA GLU A 231 5.27 1.60 10.88
C GLU A 231 5.11 0.15 11.34
N SER A 232 3.91 -0.24 11.78
CA SER A 232 3.65 -1.57 12.33
C SER A 232 2.36 -2.18 11.81
N VAL A 233 2.41 -3.47 11.57
CA VAL A 233 1.26 -4.29 11.18
C VAL A 233 0.27 -4.40 12.37
N PRO A 234 -1.02 -4.05 12.18
CA PRO A 234 -2.04 -4.25 13.21
C PRO A 234 -2.13 -5.71 13.67
N PRO A 235 -2.52 -5.96 14.94
CA PRO A 235 -2.68 -7.32 15.42
C PRO A 235 -3.85 -8.01 14.70
N ALA A 236 -3.70 -9.29 14.35
CA ALA A 236 -4.68 -10.06 13.57
C ALA A 236 -6.13 -10.01 14.10
N ARG A 237 -6.31 -9.82 15.42
CA ARG A 237 -7.63 -9.66 16.06
C ARG A 237 -8.40 -8.41 15.63
N ALA A 238 -7.75 -7.40 15.05
CA ALA A 238 -8.39 -6.18 14.58
C ALA A 238 -9.08 -6.36 13.22
N TYR A 239 -8.61 -7.32 12.42
CA TYR A 239 -9.07 -7.51 11.04
C TYR A 239 -10.53 -7.98 10.91
N PRO A 240 -11.05 -8.91 11.74
CA PRO A 240 -12.43 -9.36 11.58
C PRO A 240 -13.46 -8.24 11.68
N ALA A 241 -13.30 -7.36 12.68
CA ALA A 241 -14.18 -6.21 12.90
C ALA A 241 -14.12 -5.22 11.71
N PHE A 242 -12.91 -4.92 11.26
CA PHE A 242 -12.67 -4.04 10.12
C PHE A 242 -13.29 -4.60 8.81
N PHE A 243 -13.01 -5.86 8.47
CA PHE A 243 -13.52 -6.48 7.25
C PHE A 243 -15.04 -6.74 7.28
N THR A 244 -15.59 -7.07 8.45
CA THR A 244 -17.06 -7.14 8.62
C THR A 244 -17.69 -5.79 8.31
N THR A 245 -17.07 -4.71 8.81
CA THR A 245 -17.55 -3.36 8.55
C THR A 245 -17.48 -3.03 7.07
N ILE A 246 -16.32 -3.26 6.42
CA ILE A 246 -16.15 -3.03 4.99
C ILE A 246 -17.21 -3.77 4.16
N LEU A 247 -17.47 -5.05 4.44
CA LEU A 247 -18.46 -5.81 3.68
C LEU A 247 -19.88 -5.33 3.91
N ALA A 248 -20.21 -4.99 5.16
CA ALA A 248 -21.49 -4.37 5.46
C ALA A 248 -21.69 -3.06 4.68
N LEU A 249 -20.62 -2.28 4.46
CA LEU A 249 -20.65 -1.04 3.67
C LEU A 249 -20.94 -1.28 2.18
N VAL A 250 -20.56 -2.44 1.64
CA VAL A 250 -20.76 -2.80 0.23
C VAL A 250 -22.16 -3.41 0.00
N GLY A 251 -22.77 -3.98 1.05
CA GLY A 251 -24.05 -4.72 1.01
C GLY A 251 -25.35 -3.92 0.82
N GLY A 252 -25.30 -2.59 0.64
CA GLY A 252 -26.50 -1.77 0.40
C GLY A 252 -27.00 -1.79 -1.05
N GLY A 253 -26.15 -2.19 -1.99
CA GLY A 253 -26.50 -2.53 -3.36
C GLY A 253 -26.77 -4.02 -3.52
N GLU A 254 -27.53 -4.42 -4.54
CA GLU A 254 -27.48 -5.81 -5.01
C GLU A 254 -26.08 -6.02 -5.60
N ILE A 255 -25.11 -6.36 -4.75
CA ILE A 255 -23.70 -6.56 -5.10
C ILE A 255 -23.63 -7.41 -6.37
N ASN A 256 -22.96 -6.92 -7.41
CA ASN A 256 -22.43 -7.79 -8.45
C ASN A 256 -21.36 -8.69 -7.80
N GLN A 257 -21.80 -9.87 -7.35
CA GLN A 257 -21.14 -10.67 -6.32
C GLN A 257 -19.72 -11.15 -6.63
N GLN A 258 -19.21 -11.00 -7.85
CA GLN A 258 -17.93 -11.62 -8.19
C GLN A 258 -16.74 -10.68 -8.08
N GLU A 259 -16.79 -9.49 -8.69
CA GLU A 259 -15.65 -8.57 -8.73
C GLU A 259 -15.43 -7.87 -7.38
N GLN A 260 -16.50 -7.36 -6.77
CA GLN A 260 -16.44 -6.75 -5.44
C GLN A 260 -16.00 -7.77 -4.36
N MET A 261 -16.45 -9.03 -4.46
CA MET A 261 -16.00 -10.07 -3.52
C MET A 261 -14.55 -10.48 -3.78
N ALA A 262 -14.13 -10.61 -5.03
CA ALA A 262 -12.72 -10.82 -5.35
C ALA A 262 -11.87 -9.72 -4.72
N PHE A 263 -12.30 -8.45 -4.80
CA PHE A 263 -11.64 -7.32 -4.15
C PHE A 263 -11.53 -7.51 -2.63
N VAL A 264 -12.60 -7.95 -1.97
CA VAL A 264 -12.55 -8.18 -0.51
C VAL A 264 -11.57 -9.29 -0.15
N TYR A 265 -11.55 -10.41 -0.90
CA TYR A 265 -10.55 -11.45 -0.71
C TYR A 265 -9.13 -10.91 -0.90
N ARG A 266 -8.93 -10.06 -1.92
CA ARG A 266 -7.67 -9.37 -2.20
C ARG A 266 -7.22 -8.54 -1.01
N LEU A 267 -8.10 -7.66 -0.52
CA LEU A 267 -7.82 -6.81 0.63
C LEU A 267 -7.52 -7.64 1.89
N CYS A 268 -8.26 -8.72 2.14
CA CYS A 268 -7.96 -9.64 3.23
C CYS A 268 -6.57 -10.27 3.08
N ALA A 269 -6.20 -10.73 1.89
CA ALA A 269 -4.89 -11.33 1.64
C ALA A 269 -3.75 -10.33 1.88
N ASP A 270 -3.91 -9.09 1.44
CA ASP A 270 -2.92 -8.00 1.63
C ASP A 270 -2.66 -7.70 3.10
N TYR A 271 -3.70 -7.84 3.93
CA TYR A 271 -3.62 -7.65 5.37
C TYR A 271 -3.06 -8.88 6.09
N GLY A 272 -2.63 -9.93 5.39
CA GLY A 272 -2.28 -11.19 6.03
C GLY A 272 -3.48 -11.84 6.74
N TYR A 273 -4.68 -11.61 6.21
CA TYR A 273 -5.95 -12.23 6.58
C TYR A 273 -5.98 -13.76 6.35
N GLU A 274 -5.67 -14.65 7.29
CA GLU A 274 -5.47 -16.09 7.00
C GLU A 274 -6.70 -16.98 7.23
N ASP A 275 -7.76 -16.48 7.89
CA ASP A 275 -8.95 -17.27 8.15
C ASP A 275 -9.89 -17.27 6.93
N TYR A 276 -9.50 -17.98 5.88
CA TYR A 276 -10.30 -18.13 4.66
C TYR A 276 -11.65 -18.79 4.94
N GLY A 277 -11.79 -19.57 6.02
CA GLY A 277 -13.08 -20.11 6.46
C GLY A 277 -14.03 -19.01 6.91
N TRP A 278 -13.51 -18.06 7.68
CA TRP A 278 -14.23 -16.85 8.07
C TRP A 278 -14.54 -15.95 6.88
N ILE A 279 -13.57 -15.69 5.98
CA ILE A 279 -13.83 -14.85 4.79
C ILE A 279 -14.90 -15.50 3.90
N ASN A 280 -14.80 -16.82 3.66
CA ASN A 280 -15.82 -17.55 2.92
C ASN A 280 -17.18 -17.48 3.61
N LYS A 281 -17.24 -17.61 4.93
CA LYS A 281 -18.51 -17.46 5.67
C LYS A 281 -19.09 -16.06 5.45
N LEU A 282 -18.26 -15.03 5.59
CA LEU A 282 -18.64 -13.62 5.50
C LEU A 282 -19.12 -13.24 4.08
N VAL A 283 -18.49 -13.79 3.05
CA VAL A 283 -18.86 -13.57 1.64
C VAL A 283 -20.12 -14.35 1.25
N ASN A 284 -20.33 -15.54 1.82
CA ASN A 284 -21.47 -16.40 1.47
C ASN A 284 -22.70 -16.20 2.36
N ASP A 285 -22.59 -15.55 3.52
CA ASP A 285 -23.75 -15.14 4.32
C ASP A 285 -24.48 -13.99 3.60
N PRO A 286 -25.82 -13.89 3.66
CA PRO A 286 -26.51 -12.65 3.35
C PRO A 286 -25.84 -11.52 4.12
N GLN A 287 -25.27 -10.59 3.34
CA GLN A 287 -24.38 -9.52 3.80
C GLN A 287 -24.77 -9.03 5.19
N PRO A 288 -23.83 -8.99 6.17
CA PRO A 288 -24.13 -8.48 7.48
C PRO A 288 -24.64 -7.05 7.33
N LYS A 289 -25.94 -6.84 7.59
CA LYS A 289 -26.51 -5.50 7.62
C LYS A 289 -26.02 -4.84 8.90
N MET A 290 -25.13 -3.87 8.77
CA MET A 290 -24.78 -3.00 9.88
C MET A 290 -25.64 -1.76 9.86
N THR A 291 -26.02 -1.32 11.04
CA THR A 291 -26.57 0.00 11.32
C THR A 291 -25.41 0.99 11.47
N PRO A 292 -25.66 2.30 11.29
CA PRO A 292 -24.65 3.32 11.55
C PRO A 292 -24.06 3.25 12.98
N LEU A 293 -24.87 2.85 13.96
CA LEU A 293 -24.42 2.65 15.34
C LEU A 293 -23.45 1.48 15.46
N GLU A 294 -23.72 0.35 14.81
CA GLU A 294 -22.82 -0.81 14.81
C GLU A 294 -21.48 -0.48 14.14
N VAL A 295 -21.48 0.32 13.07
CA VAL A 295 -20.24 0.81 12.43
C VAL A 295 -19.42 1.63 13.42
N LYS A 296 -20.06 2.58 14.12
CA LYS A 296 -19.43 3.41 15.15
C LYS A 296 -18.86 2.60 16.32
N GLU A 297 -19.55 1.55 16.74
CA GLU A 297 -19.12 0.70 17.86
C GLU A 297 -18.01 -0.29 17.46
N THR A 298 -17.94 -0.65 16.18
CA THR A 298 -16.99 -1.65 15.66
C THR A 298 -15.65 -1.05 15.26
N LEU A 299 -15.67 0.13 14.63
CA LEU A 299 -14.46 0.80 14.16
C LEU A 299 -13.87 1.71 15.23
N LEU A 300 -12.55 1.71 15.35
CA LEU A 300 -11.85 2.77 16.07
C LEU A 300 -12.01 4.07 15.27
N THR A 301 -12.04 5.22 15.97
CA THR A 301 -12.20 6.54 15.33
C THR A 301 -11.22 6.73 14.17
N HIS A 302 -9.92 6.50 14.36
CA HIS A 302 -8.95 6.65 13.28
C HIS A 302 -9.10 5.66 12.09
N GLN A 303 -9.99 4.66 12.19
CA GLN A 303 -10.24 3.68 11.14
C GLN A 303 -11.45 4.04 10.26
N CYS A 304 -12.32 4.96 10.67
CA CYS A 304 -13.55 5.24 9.90
C CYS A 304 -13.28 5.85 8.52
N PRO A 305 -12.44 6.90 8.35
CA PRO A 305 -12.16 7.45 7.02
C PRO A 305 -11.54 6.41 6.09
N PHE A 306 -10.67 5.57 6.66
CA PHE A 306 -10.03 4.51 5.92
C PHE A 306 -11.01 3.39 5.51
N ALA A 307 -11.91 2.98 6.40
CA ALA A 307 -12.98 2.03 6.07
C ALA A 307 -13.92 2.59 4.99
N ALA A 308 -14.23 3.89 5.03
CA ALA A 308 -15.03 4.58 4.02
C ALA A 308 -14.33 4.56 2.65
N TYR A 309 -13.03 4.85 2.62
CA TYR A 309 -12.23 4.79 1.39
C TYR A 309 -12.19 3.38 0.78
N ASN A 310 -12.02 2.34 1.60
CA ASN A 310 -12.06 0.96 1.11
C ASN A 310 -13.45 0.58 0.61
N ALA A 311 -14.52 1.04 1.27
CA ALA A 311 -15.88 0.82 0.79
C ALA A 311 -16.11 1.46 -0.59
N ILE A 312 -15.66 2.71 -0.78
CA ILE A 312 -15.67 3.37 -2.10
C ILE A 312 -14.90 2.54 -3.12
N SER A 313 -13.70 2.08 -2.77
CA SER A 313 -12.83 1.31 -3.67
C SER A 313 -13.45 -0.02 -4.07
N ILE A 314 -14.08 -0.73 -3.14
CA ILE A 314 -14.74 -2.01 -3.40
C ILE A 314 -16.00 -1.81 -4.21
N SER A 315 -16.84 -0.84 -3.85
CA SER A 315 -18.07 -0.53 -4.58
C SER A 315 -17.81 0.02 -5.99
N SER A 316 -16.60 0.50 -6.26
CA SER A 316 -16.18 0.92 -7.61
C SER A 316 -15.46 -0.19 -8.38
N ALA A 317 -15.32 -1.40 -7.82
CA ALA A 317 -14.56 -2.47 -8.45
C ALA A 317 -15.21 -3.02 -9.74
N ASP A 318 -16.53 -2.90 -9.85
CA ASP A 318 -17.35 -3.31 -11.00
C ASP A 318 -17.78 -2.14 -11.90
N GLY A 319 -17.25 -0.93 -11.66
CA GLY A 319 -17.52 0.25 -12.47
C GLY A 319 -17.56 1.54 -11.64
N ASP A 320 -18.17 2.59 -12.21
CA ASP A 320 -18.35 3.83 -11.47
C ASP A 320 -19.36 3.65 -10.33
N LEU A 321 -19.01 4.18 -9.16
CA LEU A 321 -19.87 4.21 -7.98
C LEU A 321 -21.22 4.88 -8.30
N THR A 322 -22.32 4.16 -8.08
CA THR A 322 -23.67 4.71 -8.28
C THR A 322 -24.07 5.67 -7.16
N GLU A 323 -25.02 6.58 -7.43
CA GLU A 323 -25.58 7.47 -6.41
C GLU A 323 -26.16 6.69 -5.21
N LYS A 324 -26.78 5.53 -5.47
CA LYS A 324 -27.33 4.66 -4.43
C LYS A 324 -26.24 4.08 -3.52
N GLU A 325 -25.10 3.67 -4.08
CA GLU A 325 -23.98 3.15 -3.29
C GLU A 325 -23.32 4.25 -2.47
N LEU A 326 -23.13 5.44 -3.06
CA LEU A 326 -22.60 6.60 -2.36
C LEU A 326 -23.52 7.02 -1.20
N ASP A 327 -24.82 7.13 -1.43
CA ASP A 327 -25.82 7.44 -0.40
C ASP A 327 -25.79 6.41 0.73
N TYR A 328 -25.58 5.13 0.41
CA TYR A 328 -25.49 4.07 1.40
C TYR A 328 -24.22 4.17 2.25
N ILE A 329 -23.06 4.44 1.64
CA ILE A 329 -21.81 4.70 2.37
C ILE A 329 -21.99 5.90 3.29
N GLN A 330 -22.54 7.02 2.78
CA GLN A 330 -22.83 8.21 3.59
C GLN A 330 -23.78 7.92 4.76
N PHE A 331 -24.82 7.13 4.52
CA PHE A 331 -25.76 6.70 5.56
C PHE A 331 -25.05 5.90 6.66
N LEU A 332 -24.21 4.93 6.31
CA LEU A 332 -23.54 4.09 7.31
C LEU A 332 -22.52 4.84 8.16
N PHE A 333 -21.87 5.87 7.61
CA PHE A 333 -20.95 6.70 8.38
C PHE A 333 -21.63 7.84 9.16
N SER A 334 -22.94 8.05 9.01
CA SER A 334 -23.67 9.18 9.61
C SER A 334 -23.61 9.29 11.15
N GLU A 335 -23.35 8.18 11.85
CA GLU A 335 -23.20 8.15 13.31
C GLU A 335 -21.72 8.18 13.77
N THR A 336 -20.78 8.18 12.82
CA THR A 336 -19.34 8.30 13.07
C THR A 336 -18.90 9.78 13.03
N HIS A 337 -17.59 10.03 13.07
CA HIS A 337 -17.04 11.38 12.85
C HIS A 337 -16.75 11.67 11.36
N VAL A 338 -16.97 10.69 10.48
CA VAL A 338 -16.85 10.87 9.02
C VAL A 338 -18.14 11.48 8.51
N ASP A 339 -18.10 12.78 8.24
CA ASP A 339 -19.26 13.48 7.71
C ASP A 339 -19.42 13.26 6.20
N LYS A 340 -20.57 13.71 5.66
CA LYS A 340 -20.88 13.60 4.23
C LYS A 340 -19.81 14.23 3.35
N LYS A 341 -19.28 15.38 3.74
CA LYS A 341 -18.26 16.10 2.98
C LYS A 341 -16.96 15.28 2.93
N GLN A 342 -16.55 14.69 4.05
CA GLN A 342 -15.37 13.83 4.09
C GLN A 342 -15.54 12.59 3.19
N VAL A 343 -16.73 11.99 3.11
CA VAL A 343 -16.99 10.89 2.14
C VAL A 343 -16.85 11.37 0.69
N GLU A 344 -17.32 12.58 0.38
CA GLU A 344 -17.16 13.18 -0.96
C GLU A 344 -15.70 13.49 -1.28
N ASP A 345 -14.94 14.01 -0.30
CA ASP A 345 -13.50 14.26 -0.42
C ASP A 345 -12.74 12.94 -0.66
N LEU A 346 -13.09 11.87 0.07
CA LEU A 346 -12.52 10.52 -0.12
C LEU A 346 -12.82 9.94 -1.52
N LEU A 347 -14.02 10.17 -2.05
CA LEU A 347 -14.38 9.74 -3.40
C LEU A 347 -13.56 10.49 -4.47
N MET A 348 -13.33 11.79 -4.26
CA MET A 348 -12.49 12.59 -5.15
C MET A 348 -11.04 12.09 -5.15
N VAL A 349 -10.46 11.87 -3.96
CA VAL A 349 -9.12 11.29 -3.81
C VAL A 349 -9.03 9.93 -4.51
N TYR A 350 -10.00 9.05 -4.30
CA TYR A 350 -10.04 7.74 -4.96
C TYR A 350 -10.00 7.86 -6.49
N LYS A 351 -10.82 8.76 -7.07
CA LYS A 351 -10.85 8.98 -8.52
C LYS A 351 -9.53 9.52 -9.06
N GLU A 352 -8.90 10.45 -8.36
CA GLU A 352 -7.59 10.99 -8.72
C GLU A 352 -6.51 9.91 -8.69
N GLU A 353 -6.50 9.06 -7.65
CA GLU A 353 -5.56 7.95 -7.54
C GLU A 353 -5.77 6.89 -8.65
N MET A 354 -7.02 6.58 -9.02
CA MET A 354 -7.28 5.64 -10.12
C MET A 354 -6.85 6.21 -11.47
N ALA A 355 -7.14 7.49 -11.73
CA ALA A 355 -6.68 8.16 -12.96
C ALA A 355 -5.15 8.20 -13.06
N LEU A 356 -4.46 8.44 -11.94
CA LEU A 356 -3.01 8.42 -11.88
C LEU A 356 -2.44 7.00 -12.04
N ALA A 357 -3.09 5.99 -11.45
CA ALA A 357 -2.70 4.60 -11.64
C ALA A 357 -2.79 4.18 -13.12
N ASP A 358 -3.82 4.62 -13.83
CA ASP A 358 -3.97 4.41 -15.27
C ASP A 358 -2.87 5.14 -16.08
N GLU A 359 -2.54 6.39 -15.72
CA GLU A 359 -1.44 7.17 -16.32
C GLU A 359 -0.09 6.44 -16.17
N ILE A 360 0.22 5.98 -14.95
CA ILE A 360 1.44 5.22 -14.64
C ILE A 360 1.47 3.90 -15.43
N SER A 361 0.37 3.14 -15.41
CA SER A 361 0.24 1.88 -16.15
C SER A 361 0.51 2.06 -17.64
N ALA A 362 -0.09 3.09 -18.25
CA ALA A 362 0.12 3.42 -19.65
C ALA A 362 1.60 3.80 -19.94
N PHE A 363 2.22 4.59 -19.05
CA PHE A 363 3.62 4.97 -19.16
C PHE A 363 4.56 3.75 -19.12
N LEU A 364 4.37 2.84 -18.15
CA LEU A 364 5.20 1.65 -17.96
C LEU A 364 5.02 0.62 -19.09
N SER A 365 3.83 0.58 -19.70
CA SER A 365 3.48 -0.34 -20.80
C SER A 365 3.84 0.19 -22.19
N SER A 366 4.10 1.48 -22.33
CA SER A 366 4.49 2.06 -23.62
C SER A 366 5.83 1.49 -24.11
N ASN A 367 5.96 1.23 -25.41
CA ASN A 367 7.26 0.87 -25.99
C ASN A 367 8.10 2.16 -26.13
N THR A 368 9.25 2.17 -25.48
CA THR A 368 10.32 3.17 -25.69
C THR A 368 11.63 2.44 -25.80
#